data_AF-A0A1F9LAK4-F1
#
_entry.id   AF-A0A1F9LAK4-F1
#
_cell.length_a   1.000
_cell.length_b   1.000
_cell.length_c   1.000
_cell.angle_alpha   90.00
_cell.angle_beta   90.00
_cell.angle_gamma   90.00
#
_symmetry.space_group_name_H-M   'P 1'
#
loop_
_entity.id
_entity.type
_entity.pdbx_description
1 polymer ?
#
loop_
_entity_poly.entity_id
_entity_poly.type
_entity_poly.pdbx_seq_one_letter_code
_entity_poly.pdbx_strand_id
1 'polypeptide(L)'
;MCIFCGKIKGLSEYADEHVFPDAIGGLLILKDKVCKPCNDRLGHSVDSHLVNHGLVSFMRLIYGLKGKSGKVPNPLEKGVLANDPTQQVRYEFTDDGKPKRTYLIPKIDANKKKNAVEVSFSIDESDRNIIPSILRKLAARNNASISDEQIKEVLQIHSEEFKPTIRCSTKIDLDKYRKAILKIGYELGCYWLGAEYYDDPVASCLRKAILSNAAFNEDALRLGLTGNIRLVAGESEFPFLSNNKACHIAFVMSQRDLISCYVRIFMLFEGHILLSRNPARYPDFEEKFLEIDVKKRSMRELPFLQEIYQVGMANKRTSR
;
A
#
# COMPACT_ATOMS: atom_id res chain seq x y z
N MET A 1 -12.70 22.09 14.59
CA MET A 1 -11.80 21.42 15.55
C MET A 1 -11.17 20.24 14.84
N CYS A 2 -9.86 20.02 14.97
CA CYS A 2 -9.20 18.86 14.36
C CYS A 2 -9.57 17.57 15.10
N ILE A 3 -10.08 16.56 14.37
CA ILE A 3 -10.56 15.31 14.98
C ILE A 3 -9.43 14.52 15.66
N PHE A 4 -8.18 14.67 15.24
CA PHE A 4 -7.05 13.94 15.85
C PHE A 4 -6.42 14.63 17.06
N CYS A 5 -6.17 15.94 16.99
CA CYS A 5 -5.46 16.67 18.05
C CYS A 5 -6.35 17.50 18.96
N GLY A 6 -7.65 17.63 18.66
CA GLY A 6 -8.61 18.41 19.44
C GLY A 6 -8.41 19.93 19.36
N LYS A 7 -7.41 20.41 18.63
CA LYS A 7 -7.12 21.85 18.54
C LYS A 7 -8.06 22.51 17.52
N ILE A 8 -8.58 23.68 17.88
CA ILE A 8 -9.21 24.60 16.94
C ILE A 8 -8.09 25.24 16.11
N LYS A 9 -8.33 25.38 14.82
CA LYS A 9 -7.39 25.85 13.81
C LYS A 9 -8.08 26.88 12.91
N GLY A 10 -7.31 27.78 12.31
CA GLY A 10 -7.83 28.63 11.25
C GLY A 10 -8.26 27.79 10.04
N LEU A 11 -9.25 28.26 9.27
CA LEU A 11 -9.77 27.51 8.10
C LEU A 11 -8.66 27.13 7.10
N SER A 12 -7.68 28.03 6.88
CA SER A 12 -6.54 27.78 5.99
C SER A 12 -5.51 26.77 6.52
N GLU A 13 -5.62 26.33 7.77
CA GLU A 13 -4.74 25.33 8.39
C GLU A 13 -5.30 23.89 8.29
N TYR A 14 -6.52 23.71 7.76
CA TYR A 14 -7.05 22.37 7.48
C TYR A 14 -6.56 21.85 6.13
N ALA A 15 -6.53 20.53 6.02
CA ALA A 15 -6.21 19.80 4.80
C ALA A 15 -7.45 19.02 4.33
N ASP A 16 -7.52 18.79 3.02
CA ASP A 16 -8.48 17.85 2.42
C ASP A 16 -8.01 16.43 2.72
N GLU A 17 -8.48 15.88 3.85
CA GLU A 17 -8.15 14.53 4.29
C GLU A 17 -8.95 13.51 3.49
N HIS A 18 -8.28 12.53 2.89
CA HIS A 18 -8.96 11.42 2.25
C HIS A 18 -9.11 10.29 3.26
N VAL A 19 -10.34 9.86 3.53
CA VAL A 19 -10.62 8.78 4.48
C VAL A 19 -9.88 7.50 4.08
N PHE A 20 -10.11 7.07 2.84
CA PHE A 20 -9.26 6.08 2.18
C PHE A 20 -8.15 6.83 1.43
N PRO A 21 -6.87 6.43 1.51
CA PRO A 21 -5.82 7.17 0.83
C PRO A 21 -6.07 7.34 -0.68
N ASP A 22 -5.89 8.55 -1.20
CA ASP A 22 -6.04 8.85 -2.64
C ASP A 22 -5.20 7.91 -3.54
N ALA A 23 -3.99 7.56 -3.09
CA ALA A 23 -3.09 6.66 -3.81
C ALA A 23 -3.62 5.22 -4.02
N ILE A 24 -4.66 4.82 -3.27
CA ILE A 24 -5.37 3.54 -3.46
C ILE A 24 -6.74 3.72 -4.11
N GLY A 25 -7.10 4.94 -4.52
CA GLY A 25 -8.35 5.26 -5.19
C GLY A 25 -9.45 5.77 -4.27
N GLY A 26 -9.11 6.22 -3.06
CA GLY A 26 -10.08 6.82 -2.14
C GLY A 26 -10.69 8.13 -2.67
N LEU A 27 -11.99 8.31 -2.46
CA LEU A 27 -12.77 9.45 -2.97
C LEU A 27 -13.50 10.25 -1.89
N LEU A 28 -13.67 9.68 -0.68
CA LEU A 28 -14.33 10.37 0.42
C LEU A 28 -13.35 11.34 1.09
N ILE A 29 -13.66 12.63 1.01
CA ILE A 29 -12.82 13.72 1.54
C ILE A 29 -13.52 14.39 2.73
N LEU A 30 -12.81 14.48 3.85
CA LEU A 30 -13.23 15.25 5.02
C LEU A 30 -12.65 16.66 4.98
N LYS A 31 -13.51 17.64 4.70
CA LYS A 31 -13.13 19.06 4.72
C LYS A 31 -13.21 19.63 6.13
N ASP A 32 -12.24 20.47 6.50
CA ASP A 32 -12.19 21.18 7.79
C ASP A 32 -12.20 20.27 9.03
N LYS A 33 -11.82 18.99 8.87
CA LYS A 33 -11.78 18.00 9.97
C LYS A 33 -10.37 17.66 10.43
N VAL A 34 -9.36 17.70 9.56
CA VAL A 34 -7.97 17.36 9.91
C VAL A 34 -7.06 18.54 9.60
N CYS A 35 -6.27 18.95 10.59
CA CYS A 35 -5.29 20.02 10.38
C CYS A 35 -4.06 19.50 9.63
N LYS A 36 -3.41 20.38 8.85
CA LYS A 36 -2.22 20.04 8.04
C LYS A 36 -1.15 19.25 8.81
N PRO A 37 -0.75 19.64 10.04
CA PRO A 37 0.24 18.85 10.80
C PRO A 37 -0.20 17.42 11.13
N CYS A 38 -1.49 17.20 11.39
CA CYS A 38 -2.01 15.85 11.64
C CYS A 38 -2.08 15.05 10.33
N ASN A 39 -2.61 15.63 9.26
CA ASN A 39 -2.68 15.02 7.93
C ASN A 39 -1.28 14.60 7.44
N ASP A 40 -0.29 15.47 7.53
CA ASP A 40 1.07 15.18 7.07
C ASP A 40 1.73 14.07 7.90
N ARG A 41 1.53 14.10 9.22
CA ARG A 41 2.01 13.04 10.12
C ARG A 41 1.35 11.70 9.79
N LEU A 42 0.03 11.66 9.68
CA LEU A 42 -0.73 10.43 9.43
C LEU A 42 -0.42 9.87 8.04
N GLY A 43 -0.31 10.73 7.03
CA GLY A 43 0.13 10.35 5.69
C GLY A 43 1.51 9.67 5.70
N HIS A 44 2.45 10.19 6.49
CA HIS A 44 3.80 9.64 6.58
C HIS A 44 3.88 8.38 7.46
N SER A 45 3.26 8.35 8.65
CA SER A 45 3.47 7.31 9.66
C SER A 45 2.35 6.28 9.78
N VAL A 46 1.22 6.48 9.11
CA VAL A 46 0.05 5.59 9.19
C VAL A 46 -0.35 5.13 7.79
N ASP A 47 -0.78 6.04 6.91
CA ASP A 47 -1.28 5.67 5.58
C ASP A 47 -0.21 5.05 4.70
N SER A 48 1.04 5.51 4.83
CA SER A 48 2.18 4.98 4.07
C SER A 48 2.36 3.47 4.26
N HIS A 49 2.03 2.92 5.44
CA HIS A 49 2.13 1.49 5.71
C HIS A 49 1.11 0.66 4.92
N LEU A 50 -0.05 1.23 4.62
CA LEU A 50 -1.04 0.62 3.75
C LEU A 50 -0.71 0.87 2.27
N VAL A 51 -0.43 2.11 1.89
CA VAL A 51 -0.17 2.51 0.48
C VAL A 51 1.07 1.81 -0.10
N ASN A 52 2.10 1.59 0.72
CA ASN A 52 3.33 0.92 0.32
C ASN A 52 3.34 -0.58 0.67
N HIS A 53 2.23 -1.13 1.15
CA HIS A 53 2.13 -2.56 1.40
C HIS A 53 2.32 -3.34 0.09
N GLY A 54 3.03 -4.48 0.14
CA GLY A 54 3.36 -5.27 -1.06
C GLY A 54 2.13 -5.64 -1.89
N LEU A 55 1.09 -6.19 -1.25
CA LEU A 55 -0.18 -6.54 -1.92
C LEU A 55 -0.91 -5.31 -2.48
N VAL A 56 -0.89 -4.17 -1.78
CA VAL A 56 -1.51 -2.93 -2.25
C VAL A 56 -0.78 -2.40 -3.47
N SER A 57 0.55 -2.50 -3.49
CA SER A 57 1.37 -2.09 -4.63
C SER A 57 1.03 -2.92 -5.88
N PHE A 58 0.72 -4.21 -5.72
CA PHE A 58 0.18 -5.04 -6.81
C PHE A 58 -1.18 -4.55 -7.29
N MET A 59 -2.13 -4.25 -6.39
CA MET A 59 -3.44 -3.73 -6.80
C MET A 59 -3.32 -2.38 -7.51
N ARG A 60 -2.42 -1.51 -7.03
CA ARG A 60 -2.12 -0.23 -7.68
C ARG A 60 -1.52 -0.43 -9.08
N LEU A 61 -0.65 -1.42 -9.28
CA LEU A 61 -0.16 -1.79 -10.61
C LEU A 61 -1.31 -2.31 -11.51
N ILE A 62 -2.11 -3.27 -11.02
CA ILE A 62 -3.21 -3.89 -11.78
C ILE A 62 -4.26 -2.87 -12.22
N TYR A 63 -4.55 -1.88 -11.37
CA TYR A 63 -5.57 -0.86 -11.64
C TYR A 63 -5.00 0.48 -12.13
N GLY A 64 -3.68 0.59 -12.34
CA GLY A 64 -3.05 1.82 -12.83
C GLY A 64 -3.16 3.01 -11.88
N LEU A 65 -3.14 2.78 -10.56
CA LEU A 65 -3.36 3.79 -9.53
C LEU A 65 -2.06 4.56 -9.23
N LYS A 66 -2.04 5.82 -9.66
CA LYS A 66 -0.95 6.77 -9.42
C LYS A 66 -1.08 7.39 -8.02
N GLY A 67 0.06 7.58 -7.36
CA GLY A 67 0.12 8.42 -6.15
C GLY A 67 0.46 9.87 -6.47
N LYS A 68 0.78 10.65 -5.44
CA LYS A 68 1.22 12.05 -5.57
C LYS A 68 2.44 12.25 -6.47
N SER A 69 3.30 11.23 -6.62
CA SER A 69 4.45 11.27 -7.53
C SER A 69 4.07 11.20 -9.03
N GLY A 70 2.80 10.93 -9.36
CA GLY A 70 2.34 10.72 -10.72
C GLY A 70 2.69 9.35 -11.32
N LYS A 71 3.29 8.45 -10.52
CA LYS A 71 3.76 7.13 -10.99
C LYS A 71 2.97 5.99 -10.37
N VAL A 72 2.72 4.96 -11.19
CA VAL A 72 2.24 3.65 -10.73
C VAL A 72 3.42 2.89 -10.09
N PRO A 73 3.25 2.29 -8.89
CA PRO A 73 4.34 1.57 -8.23
C PRO A 73 4.69 0.28 -8.99
N ASN A 74 5.96 -0.10 -8.96
CA ASN A 74 6.45 -1.33 -9.57
C ASN A 74 6.87 -2.34 -8.48
N PRO A 75 5.96 -3.22 -8.02
CA PRO A 75 6.28 -4.27 -7.05
C PRO A 75 7.20 -5.37 -7.62
N LEU A 76 7.47 -5.36 -8.92
CA LEU A 76 8.31 -6.33 -9.62
C LEU A 76 9.68 -5.76 -10.03
N GLU A 77 10.03 -4.55 -9.56
CA GLU A 77 11.22 -3.83 -10.02
C GLU A 77 12.51 -4.64 -9.84
N LYS A 78 12.66 -5.33 -8.72
CA LYS A 78 13.88 -6.04 -8.36
C LYS A 78 13.64 -7.55 -8.40
N GLY A 79 14.55 -8.26 -9.06
CA GLY A 79 14.57 -9.71 -9.10
C GLY A 79 15.97 -10.26 -9.37
N VAL A 80 16.03 -11.57 -9.54
CA VAL A 80 17.24 -12.30 -9.94
C VAL A 80 16.91 -13.25 -11.09
N LEU A 81 17.90 -13.67 -11.87
CA LEU A 81 17.70 -14.73 -12.84
C LEU A 81 17.39 -16.06 -12.14
N ALA A 82 16.44 -16.83 -12.68
CA ALA A 82 16.06 -18.11 -12.09
C ALA A 82 17.18 -19.16 -12.16
N ASN A 83 17.98 -19.11 -13.22
CA ASN A 83 19.14 -19.99 -13.45
C ASN A 83 20.44 -19.45 -12.83
N ASP A 84 20.52 -18.15 -12.54
CA ASP A 84 21.61 -17.55 -11.76
C ASP A 84 21.05 -16.58 -10.70
N PRO A 85 20.76 -17.06 -9.48
CA PRO A 85 20.26 -16.22 -8.39
C PRO A 85 21.21 -15.12 -7.93
N THR A 86 22.48 -15.14 -8.35
CA THR A 86 23.46 -14.08 -8.04
C THR A 86 23.45 -12.95 -9.06
N GLN A 87 22.88 -13.19 -10.25
CA GLN A 87 22.66 -12.18 -11.27
C GLN A 87 21.40 -11.38 -10.95
N GLN A 88 21.57 -10.13 -10.53
CA GLN A 88 20.46 -9.21 -10.27
C GLN A 88 19.89 -8.65 -11.56
N VAL A 89 18.59 -8.43 -11.56
CA VAL A 89 17.84 -7.89 -12.69
C VAL A 89 16.92 -6.79 -12.20
N ARG A 90 16.80 -5.72 -13.00
CA ARG A 90 15.78 -4.69 -12.83
C ARG A 90 14.73 -4.82 -13.92
N TYR A 91 13.48 -5.05 -13.54
CA TYR A 91 12.36 -5.04 -14.48
C TYR A 91 11.69 -3.66 -14.44
N GLU A 92 11.96 -2.83 -15.44
CA GLU A 92 11.53 -1.44 -15.49
C GLU A 92 10.13 -1.32 -16.10
N PHE A 93 9.32 -0.43 -15.52
CA PHE A 93 7.99 -0.08 -16.01
C PHE A 93 7.93 1.42 -16.36
N THR A 94 6.99 1.80 -17.22
CA THR A 94 6.66 3.20 -17.48
C THR A 94 5.93 3.83 -16.29
N ASP A 95 5.80 5.16 -16.27
CA ASP A 95 5.07 5.87 -15.20
C ASP A 95 3.57 5.48 -15.14
N ASP A 96 3.02 4.92 -16.23
CA ASP A 96 1.67 4.36 -16.33
C ASP A 96 1.57 2.88 -15.94
N GLY A 97 2.66 2.25 -15.49
CA GLY A 97 2.64 0.86 -15.05
C GLY A 97 2.64 -0.17 -16.19
N LYS A 98 3.16 0.18 -17.37
CA LYS A 98 3.40 -0.80 -18.46
C LYS A 98 4.84 -1.30 -18.44
N PRO A 99 5.11 -2.57 -18.74
CA PRO A 99 6.48 -3.06 -18.93
C PRO A 99 7.26 -2.20 -19.93
N LYS A 100 8.48 -1.81 -19.55
CA LYS A 100 9.37 -0.98 -20.39
C LYS A 100 10.54 -1.80 -20.89
N ARG A 101 11.33 -2.39 -19.99
CA ARG A 101 12.46 -3.26 -20.33
C ARG A 101 12.90 -4.10 -19.14
N THR A 102 13.60 -5.18 -19.43
CA THR A 102 14.40 -5.93 -18.46
C THR A 102 15.85 -5.46 -18.60
N TYR A 103 16.50 -5.14 -17.48
CA TYR A 103 17.87 -4.64 -17.44
C TYR A 103 18.71 -5.53 -16.53
N LEU A 104 19.82 -6.07 -17.06
CA LEU A 104 20.77 -6.82 -16.25
C LEU A 104 21.65 -5.87 -15.45
N ILE A 105 21.62 -5.98 -14.13
CA ILE A 105 22.54 -5.22 -13.28
C ILE A 105 23.94 -5.83 -13.45
N PRO A 106 24.99 -5.04 -13.76
CA PRO A 106 26.34 -5.56 -13.93
C PRO A 106 26.78 -6.47 -12.77
N LYS A 107 27.11 -7.72 -13.08
CA LYS A 107 27.73 -8.69 -12.17
C LYS A 107 29.19 -8.82 -12.54
N ILE A 108 30.08 -8.73 -11.56
CA ILE A 108 31.53 -8.79 -11.75
C ILE A 108 32.09 -9.81 -10.77
N ASP A 109 32.69 -10.86 -11.30
CA ASP A 109 33.39 -11.89 -10.55
C ASP A 109 34.90 -11.73 -10.78
N ALA A 110 35.64 -11.41 -9.72
CA ALA A 110 37.09 -11.20 -9.78
C ALA A 110 37.82 -12.18 -8.87
N ASN A 111 38.60 -13.08 -9.47
CA ASN A 111 39.34 -14.12 -8.79
C ASN A 111 40.84 -13.79 -8.77
N LYS A 112 41.39 -13.54 -7.58
CA LYS A 112 42.84 -13.37 -7.40
C LYS A 112 43.55 -14.70 -7.58
N LYS A 113 44.52 -14.73 -8.48
CA LYS A 113 45.52 -15.79 -8.67
C LYS A 113 46.88 -15.27 -8.18
N LYS A 114 47.90 -16.15 -8.06
CA LYS A 114 49.24 -15.78 -7.56
C LYS A 114 49.82 -14.51 -8.21
N ASN A 115 49.69 -14.37 -9.53
CA ASN A 115 50.28 -13.26 -10.31
C ASN A 115 49.27 -12.54 -11.22
N ALA A 116 47.97 -12.81 -11.10
CA ALA A 116 46.95 -12.27 -12.01
C ALA A 116 45.61 -12.13 -11.31
N VAL A 117 44.74 -11.27 -11.84
CA VAL A 117 43.33 -11.21 -11.46
C VAL A 117 42.52 -11.63 -12.67
N GLU A 118 41.84 -12.76 -12.56
CA GLU A 118 40.90 -13.22 -13.57
C GLU A 118 39.56 -12.53 -13.31
N VAL A 119 39.01 -11.88 -14.32
CA VAL A 119 37.77 -11.11 -14.21
C VAL A 119 36.78 -11.60 -15.25
N SER A 120 35.61 -12.05 -14.80
CA SER A 120 34.45 -12.28 -15.65
C SER A 120 33.34 -11.31 -15.25
N PHE A 121 32.59 -10.82 -16.23
CA PHE A 121 31.44 -9.95 -15.96
C PHE A 121 30.27 -10.29 -16.87
N SER A 122 29.06 -10.11 -16.34
CA SER A 122 27.80 -10.20 -17.07
C SER A 122 27.13 -8.83 -16.99
N ILE A 123 26.87 -8.23 -18.14
CA ILE A 123 26.31 -6.88 -18.23
C ILE A 123 25.18 -6.85 -19.26
N ASP A 124 24.33 -5.84 -19.15
CA ASP A 124 23.41 -5.49 -20.23
C ASP A 124 24.19 -4.92 -21.43
N GLU A 125 23.80 -5.27 -22.65
CA GLU A 125 24.44 -4.73 -23.87
C GLU A 125 24.37 -3.20 -23.90
N SER A 126 23.33 -2.57 -23.30
CA SER A 126 23.23 -1.11 -23.21
C SER A 126 24.40 -0.47 -22.46
N ASP A 127 25.10 -1.24 -21.63
CA ASP A 127 26.15 -0.76 -20.76
C ASP A 127 27.55 -1.17 -21.25
N ARG A 128 27.70 -1.74 -22.44
CA ARG A 128 29.00 -2.18 -22.99
C ARG A 128 30.11 -1.13 -22.86
N ASN A 129 29.77 0.13 -23.01
CA ASN A 129 30.71 1.25 -22.93
C ASN A 129 31.33 1.47 -21.53
N ILE A 130 30.76 0.87 -20.47
CA ILE A 130 31.29 1.02 -19.10
C ILE A 130 32.37 -0.01 -18.76
N ILE A 131 32.52 -1.08 -19.54
CA ILE A 131 33.50 -2.16 -19.30
C ILE A 131 34.91 -1.61 -19.06
N PRO A 132 35.46 -0.69 -19.89
CA PRO A 132 36.82 -0.19 -19.68
C PRO A 132 37.00 0.55 -18.33
N SER A 133 35.94 1.22 -17.87
CA SER A 133 35.94 1.91 -16.56
C SER A 133 35.97 0.92 -15.39
N ILE A 134 35.23 -0.19 -15.51
CA ILE A 134 35.23 -1.27 -14.52
C ILE A 134 36.63 -1.89 -14.40
N LEU A 135 37.25 -2.24 -15.53
CA LEU A 135 38.58 -2.85 -15.56
C LEU A 135 39.65 -1.93 -14.96
N ARG A 136 39.64 -0.64 -15.32
CA ARG A 136 40.55 0.36 -14.72
C ARG A 136 40.38 0.47 -13.21
N LYS A 137 39.14 0.48 -12.70
CA LYS A 137 38.87 0.50 -11.25
C LYS A 137 39.39 -0.76 -10.54
N LEU A 138 39.25 -1.94 -11.17
CA LEU A 138 39.77 -3.19 -10.62
C LEU A 138 41.30 -3.23 -10.62
N ALA A 139 41.95 -2.76 -11.69
CA ALA A 139 43.40 -2.64 -11.76
C ALA A 139 43.93 -1.72 -10.65
N ALA A 140 43.34 -0.52 -10.52
CA ALA A 140 43.73 0.45 -9.49
C ALA A 140 43.59 -0.11 -8.06
N ARG A 141 42.51 -0.87 -7.78
CA ARG A 141 42.30 -1.56 -6.49
C ARG A 141 43.36 -2.63 -6.18
N ASN A 142 44.09 -3.08 -7.20
CA ASN A 142 45.17 -4.06 -7.07
C ASN A 142 46.55 -3.42 -7.34
N ASN A 143 46.67 -2.10 -7.21
CA ASN A 143 47.91 -1.34 -7.42
C ASN A 143 48.51 -1.51 -8.83
N ALA A 144 47.65 -1.69 -9.82
CA ALA A 144 48.03 -1.79 -11.23
C ALA A 144 47.33 -0.70 -12.06
N SER A 145 47.88 -0.42 -13.24
CA SER A 145 47.26 0.42 -14.27
C SER A 145 47.16 -0.38 -15.57
N ILE A 146 46.09 -0.15 -16.32
CA ILE A 146 45.87 -0.78 -17.63
C ILE A 146 45.44 0.29 -18.63
N SER A 147 46.02 0.28 -19.84
CA SER A 147 45.67 1.18 -20.94
C SER A 147 44.46 0.68 -21.75
N ASP A 148 43.89 1.53 -22.59
CA ASP A 148 42.76 1.15 -23.45
C ASP A 148 43.19 0.12 -24.52
N GLU A 149 44.44 0.18 -25.00
CA GLU A 149 45.02 -0.81 -25.92
C GLU A 149 45.11 -2.18 -25.25
N GLN A 150 45.65 -2.23 -24.03
CA GLN A 150 45.75 -3.47 -23.25
C GLN A 150 44.37 -4.05 -22.95
N ILE A 151 43.37 -3.21 -22.65
CA ILE A 151 41.97 -3.66 -22.48
C ILE A 151 41.47 -4.30 -23.77
N LYS A 152 41.66 -3.66 -24.93
CA LYS A 152 41.19 -4.20 -26.22
C LYS A 152 41.83 -5.53 -26.58
N GLU A 153 43.10 -5.73 -26.25
CA GLU A 153 43.83 -6.98 -26.52
C GLU A 153 43.29 -8.16 -25.73
N VAL A 154 42.88 -7.95 -24.47
CA VAL A 154 42.43 -9.04 -23.57
C VAL A 154 40.92 -9.21 -23.52
N LEU A 155 40.16 -8.22 -23.98
CA LEU A 155 38.70 -8.20 -23.84
C LEU A 155 38.04 -9.15 -24.84
N GLN A 156 37.53 -10.27 -24.33
CA GLN A 156 36.72 -11.22 -25.08
C GLN A 156 35.24 -11.03 -24.73
N ILE A 157 34.44 -10.55 -25.70
CA ILE A 157 33.01 -10.31 -25.52
C ILE A 157 32.22 -11.40 -26.21
N HIS A 158 31.33 -12.04 -25.47
CA HIS A 158 30.31 -12.94 -25.99
C HIS A 158 28.94 -12.30 -25.71
N SER A 159 28.15 -12.10 -26.75
CA SER A 159 26.79 -11.57 -26.65
C SER A 159 25.80 -12.70 -26.92
N GLU A 160 24.79 -12.82 -26.07
CA GLU A 160 23.71 -13.81 -26.20
C GLU A 160 22.36 -13.12 -25.98
N GLU A 161 21.42 -13.41 -26.86
CA GLU A 161 20.01 -13.10 -26.62
C GLU A 161 19.33 -14.28 -25.95
N PHE A 162 18.67 -14.04 -24.82
CA PHE A 162 17.91 -15.07 -24.14
C PHE A 162 16.63 -14.52 -23.51
N LYS A 163 15.69 -15.42 -23.20
CA LYS A 163 14.42 -15.10 -22.52
C LYS A 163 14.54 -15.45 -21.03
N PRO A 164 14.84 -14.49 -20.16
CA PRO A 164 15.06 -14.78 -18.74
C PRO A 164 13.75 -15.15 -18.04
N THR A 165 13.81 -16.15 -17.17
CA THR A 165 12.83 -16.27 -16.09
C THR A 165 13.35 -15.47 -14.89
N ILE A 166 12.58 -14.48 -14.44
CA ILE A 166 12.95 -13.63 -13.30
C ILE A 166 12.25 -14.14 -12.06
N ARG A 167 13.00 -14.33 -10.98
CA ARG A 167 12.43 -14.57 -9.65
C ARG A 167 12.36 -13.26 -8.89
N CYS A 168 11.14 -12.88 -8.49
CA CYS A 168 10.87 -11.73 -7.64
C CYS A 168 10.40 -12.20 -6.27
N SER A 169 10.77 -11.47 -5.22
CA SER A 169 10.30 -11.73 -3.85
C SER A 169 9.84 -10.42 -3.22
N THR A 170 8.72 -10.45 -2.51
CA THR A 170 8.22 -9.31 -1.75
C THR A 170 8.00 -9.69 -0.29
N LYS A 171 8.14 -8.72 0.61
CA LYS A 171 7.82 -8.90 2.03
C LYS A 171 6.38 -8.47 2.27
N ILE A 172 5.61 -9.32 2.94
CA ILE A 172 4.25 -9.01 3.37
C ILE A 172 4.31 -8.57 4.83
N ASP A 173 3.84 -7.35 5.10
CA ASP A 173 3.73 -6.82 6.46
C ASP A 173 2.39 -7.26 7.06
N LEU A 174 2.42 -7.81 8.27
CA LEU A 174 1.23 -8.38 8.92
C LEU A 174 0.63 -7.50 10.01
N ASP A 175 1.22 -6.32 10.29
CA ASP A 175 0.89 -5.53 11.49
C ASP A 175 0.69 -4.04 11.20
N LYS A 176 1.65 -3.37 10.54
CA LYS A 176 1.68 -1.91 10.42
C LYS A 176 0.51 -1.34 9.63
N TYR A 177 0.04 -2.06 8.62
CA TYR A 177 -1.12 -1.65 7.82
C TYR A 177 -2.41 -1.53 8.67
N ARG A 178 -2.49 -2.25 9.80
CA ARG A 178 -3.70 -2.29 10.63
C ARG A 178 -4.03 -0.92 11.22
N LYS A 179 -3.03 -0.10 11.54
CA LYS A 179 -3.24 1.28 12.01
C LYS A 179 -3.90 2.17 10.97
N ALA A 180 -3.62 1.97 9.68
CA ALA A 180 -4.29 2.70 8.59
C ALA A 180 -5.76 2.30 8.45
N ILE A 181 -6.08 1.02 8.62
CA ILE A 181 -7.49 0.56 8.62
C ILE A 181 -8.21 1.08 9.87
N LEU A 182 -7.53 1.14 11.01
CA LEU A 182 -8.06 1.76 12.23
C LEU A 182 -8.35 3.26 12.04
N LYS A 183 -7.45 3.98 11.35
CA LYS A 183 -7.64 5.38 10.95
C LYS A 183 -8.88 5.54 10.08
N ILE A 184 -9.01 4.73 9.02
CA ILE A 184 -10.20 4.74 8.14
C ILE A 184 -11.48 4.55 8.97
N GLY A 185 -11.53 3.54 9.84
CA GLY A 185 -12.70 3.31 10.69
C GLY A 185 -12.99 4.47 11.66
N TYR A 186 -11.95 5.08 12.23
CA TYR A 186 -12.11 6.26 13.10
C TYR A 186 -12.65 7.47 12.33
N GLU A 187 -12.11 7.75 11.15
CA GLU A 187 -12.54 8.87 10.28
C GLU A 187 -13.97 8.67 9.79
N LEU A 188 -14.34 7.44 9.41
CA LEU A 188 -15.73 7.07 9.10
C LEU A 188 -16.65 7.24 10.31
N GLY A 189 -16.20 6.88 11.51
CA GLY A 189 -16.95 7.15 12.74
C GLY A 189 -17.21 8.64 12.95
N CYS A 190 -16.19 9.49 12.80
CA CYS A 190 -16.36 10.95 12.86
C CYS A 190 -17.28 11.50 11.77
N TYR A 191 -17.30 10.85 10.61
CA TYR A 191 -18.13 11.26 9.48
C TYR A 191 -19.61 10.90 9.70
N TRP A 192 -19.90 9.65 10.08
CA TRP A 192 -21.27 9.14 10.19
C TRP A 192 -21.92 9.39 11.56
N LEU A 193 -21.15 9.43 12.65
CA LEU A 193 -21.68 9.62 14.01
C LEU A 193 -21.63 11.08 14.49
N GLY A 194 -21.13 11.99 13.65
CA GLY A 194 -21.14 13.42 13.93
C GLY A 194 -20.11 13.87 14.96
N ALA A 195 -20.33 15.07 15.51
CA ALA A 195 -19.38 15.74 16.38
C ALA A 195 -19.29 15.08 17.77
N GLU A 196 -20.40 14.50 18.22
CA GLU A 196 -20.60 13.80 19.49
C GLU A 196 -19.65 12.61 19.64
N TYR A 197 -19.21 12.05 18.51
CA TYR A 197 -18.26 10.94 18.46
C TYR A 197 -16.87 11.33 18.96
N TYR A 198 -16.47 12.60 18.87
CA TYR A 198 -15.15 13.04 19.28
C TYR A 198 -14.86 12.72 20.76
N ASP A 199 -15.88 12.81 21.63
CA ASP A 199 -15.80 12.52 23.06
C ASP A 199 -16.35 11.13 23.43
N ASP A 200 -16.48 10.22 22.46
CA ASP A 200 -16.78 8.82 22.75
C ASP A 200 -15.55 8.14 23.38
N PRO A 201 -15.70 7.38 24.48
CA PRO A 201 -14.60 6.63 25.08
C PRO A 201 -13.86 5.72 24.09
N VAL A 202 -14.58 5.09 23.17
CA VAL A 202 -14.00 4.23 22.14
C VAL A 202 -13.24 5.08 21.11
N ALA A 203 -13.81 6.19 20.65
CA ALA A 203 -13.12 7.14 19.76
C ALA A 203 -11.79 7.65 20.36
N SER A 204 -11.77 7.95 21.66
CA SER A 204 -10.56 8.33 22.38
C SER A 204 -9.49 7.24 22.35
N CYS A 205 -9.88 5.98 22.53
CA CYS A 205 -8.97 4.83 22.44
C CYS A 205 -8.43 4.64 21.02
N LEU A 206 -9.30 4.72 20.00
CA LEU A 206 -8.91 4.62 18.60
C LEU A 206 -7.89 5.70 18.23
N ARG A 207 -8.16 6.97 18.56
CA ARG A 207 -7.21 8.08 18.34
C ARG A 207 -5.86 7.83 18.99
N LYS A 208 -5.85 7.40 20.26
CA LYS A 208 -4.60 7.12 20.99
C LYS A 208 -3.80 6.02 20.31
N ALA A 209 -4.45 4.96 19.81
CA ALA A 209 -3.80 3.88 19.09
C ALA A 209 -3.24 4.34 17.74
N ILE A 210 -4.00 5.14 16.99
CA ILE A 210 -3.58 5.69 15.68
C ILE A 210 -2.35 6.61 15.84
N LEU A 211 -2.35 7.46 16.86
CA LEU A 211 -1.28 8.44 17.11
C LEU A 211 -0.07 7.85 17.88
N SER A 212 -0.15 6.59 18.32
CA SER A 212 0.93 5.91 19.04
C SER A 212 1.96 5.34 18.08
N ASN A 213 3.23 5.30 18.52
CA ASN A 213 4.33 4.66 17.80
C ASN A 213 4.50 3.17 18.17
N ALA A 214 3.73 2.65 19.13
CA ALA A 214 3.80 1.24 19.54
C ALA A 214 3.30 0.29 18.45
N ALA A 215 3.54 -1.02 18.60
CA ALA A 215 2.98 -2.00 17.69
C ALA A 215 1.45 -2.04 17.80
N PHE A 216 0.74 -2.42 16.73
CA PHE A 216 -0.73 -2.40 16.75
C PHE A 216 -1.29 -3.32 17.85
N ASN A 217 -0.76 -4.53 17.99
CA ASN A 217 -1.26 -5.48 18.99
C ASN A 217 -1.01 -5.01 20.43
N GLU A 218 0.09 -4.30 20.69
CA GLU A 218 0.38 -3.72 22.01
C GLU A 218 -0.64 -2.63 22.36
N ASP A 219 -0.91 -1.70 21.43
CA ASP A 219 -1.93 -0.68 21.61
C ASP A 219 -3.33 -1.28 21.73
N ALA A 220 -3.65 -2.30 20.93
CA ALA A 220 -4.94 -2.98 20.96
C ALA A 220 -5.22 -3.60 22.34
N LEU A 221 -4.25 -4.31 22.90
CA LEU A 221 -4.36 -4.89 24.24
C LEU A 221 -4.42 -3.80 25.33
N ARG A 222 -3.47 -2.85 25.30
CA ARG A 222 -3.33 -1.80 26.32
C ARG A 222 -4.54 -0.86 26.38
N LEU A 223 -5.16 -0.57 25.24
CA LEU A 223 -6.30 0.34 25.14
C LEU A 223 -7.65 -0.38 25.08
N GLY A 224 -7.67 -1.71 25.15
CA GLY A 224 -8.90 -2.50 25.10
C GLY A 224 -9.68 -2.33 23.79
N LEU A 225 -8.98 -2.20 22.66
CA LEU A 225 -9.62 -2.08 21.35
C LEU A 225 -10.42 -3.36 21.05
N THR A 226 -11.66 -3.18 20.60
CA THR A 226 -12.56 -4.28 20.26
C THR A 226 -12.79 -4.31 18.77
N GLY A 227 -12.62 -5.48 18.17
CA GLY A 227 -12.69 -5.66 16.73
C GLY A 227 -11.63 -6.62 16.21
N ASN A 228 -11.56 -6.74 14.89
CA ASN A 228 -10.54 -7.52 14.21
C ASN A 228 -10.10 -6.80 12.93
N ILE A 229 -8.80 -6.80 12.65
CA ILE A 229 -8.26 -6.35 11.37
C ILE A 229 -7.39 -7.47 10.82
N ARG A 230 -7.69 -7.93 9.61
CA ARG A 230 -7.06 -9.10 9.00
C ARG A 230 -6.75 -8.92 7.52
N LEU A 231 -5.82 -9.73 7.05
CA LEU A 231 -5.64 -10.03 5.64
C LEU A 231 -6.71 -11.04 5.22
N VAL A 232 -7.32 -10.83 4.06
CA VAL A 232 -8.28 -11.76 3.46
C VAL A 232 -7.50 -12.85 2.73
N ALA A 233 -7.41 -14.03 3.33
CA ALA A 233 -6.80 -15.22 2.74
C ALA A 233 -7.88 -16.24 2.36
N GLY A 234 -8.74 -15.88 1.41
CA GLY A 234 -9.89 -16.70 1.01
C GLY A 234 -11.15 -15.85 0.83
N GLU A 235 -12.23 -16.23 1.51
CA GLU A 235 -13.51 -15.54 1.44
C GLU A 235 -13.61 -14.36 2.40
N SER A 236 -14.28 -13.31 1.91
CA SER A 236 -14.63 -12.12 2.68
C SER A 236 -15.62 -12.46 3.78
N GLU A 237 -15.63 -11.73 4.90
CA GLU A 237 -16.62 -11.92 5.98
C GLU A 237 -18.04 -11.64 5.48
N PHE A 238 -18.18 -10.65 4.60
CA PHE A 238 -19.42 -10.33 3.90
C PHE A 238 -19.27 -10.56 2.38
N PRO A 239 -19.18 -11.81 1.92
CA PRO A 239 -18.85 -12.12 0.52
C PRO A 239 -19.95 -11.69 -0.45
N PHE A 240 -21.17 -11.48 0.04
CA PHE A 240 -22.30 -10.99 -0.73
C PHE A 240 -22.27 -9.47 -0.97
N LEU A 241 -21.52 -8.71 -0.16
CA LEU A 241 -21.38 -7.26 -0.34
C LEU A 241 -20.35 -6.99 -1.44
N SER A 242 -20.87 -6.84 -2.66
CA SER A 242 -20.16 -6.53 -3.92
C SER A 242 -18.98 -7.44 -4.24
N ASN A 243 -19.11 -8.22 -5.32
CA ASN A 243 -18.06 -9.09 -5.85
C ASN A 243 -16.95 -8.32 -6.61
N ASN A 244 -17.02 -6.99 -6.67
CA ASN A 244 -16.03 -6.19 -7.37
C ASN A 244 -14.72 -6.07 -6.57
N LYS A 245 -13.70 -6.81 -7.01
CA LYS A 245 -12.35 -6.79 -6.40
C LYS A 245 -11.63 -5.44 -6.51
N ALA A 246 -12.17 -4.51 -7.29
CA ALA A 246 -11.64 -3.17 -7.45
C ALA A 246 -12.35 -2.13 -6.55
N CYS A 247 -13.20 -2.56 -5.62
CA CYS A 247 -13.88 -1.66 -4.71
C CYS A 247 -13.20 -1.57 -3.33
N HIS A 248 -13.33 -0.41 -2.70
CA HIS A 248 -13.33 -0.29 -1.24
C HIS A 248 -14.77 -0.27 -0.76
N ILE A 249 -15.03 -0.89 0.38
CA ILE A 249 -16.34 -0.90 1.02
C ILE A 249 -16.18 -0.49 2.46
N ALA A 250 -17.14 0.27 2.96
CA ALA A 250 -17.36 0.39 4.38
C ALA A 250 -18.85 0.44 4.70
N PHE A 251 -19.22 0.02 5.89
CA PHE A 251 -20.54 0.31 6.43
C PHE A 251 -20.48 0.50 7.93
N VAL A 252 -21.48 1.18 8.47
CA VAL A 252 -21.70 1.33 9.90
C VAL A 252 -23.06 0.76 10.23
N MET A 253 -23.13 -0.01 11.31
CA MET A 253 -24.36 -0.62 11.77
C MET A 253 -24.45 -0.57 13.29
N SER A 254 -25.68 -0.64 13.78
CA SER A 254 -25.96 -0.82 15.21
C SER A 254 -26.42 -2.25 15.44
N GLN A 255 -25.74 -2.97 16.32
CA GLN A 255 -26.16 -4.29 16.74
C GLN A 255 -26.28 -4.33 18.26
N ARG A 256 -27.53 -4.49 18.74
CA ARG A 256 -27.89 -4.41 20.16
C ARG A 256 -27.48 -3.03 20.71
N ASP A 257 -26.52 -3.00 21.64
CA ASP A 257 -26.03 -1.81 22.32
C ASP A 257 -24.64 -1.37 21.81
N LEU A 258 -24.27 -1.74 20.59
CA LEU A 258 -22.97 -1.41 20.00
C LEU A 258 -23.13 -0.81 18.61
N ILE A 259 -22.31 0.20 18.30
CA ILE A 259 -22.12 0.69 16.93
C ILE A 259 -20.76 0.20 16.46
N SER A 260 -20.71 -0.48 15.32
CA SER A 260 -19.46 -0.93 14.69
C SER A 260 -19.36 -0.47 13.24
N CYS A 261 -18.12 -0.36 12.78
CA CYS A 261 -17.80 -0.08 11.40
C CYS A 261 -17.05 -1.27 10.81
N TYR A 262 -17.51 -1.68 9.63
CA TYR A 262 -16.78 -2.59 8.77
C TYR A 262 -16.07 -1.80 7.68
N VAL A 263 -14.83 -2.19 7.38
CA VAL A 263 -14.00 -1.62 6.32
C VAL A 263 -13.39 -2.78 5.53
N ARG A 264 -13.53 -2.76 4.21
CA ARG A 264 -12.86 -3.67 3.29
C ARG A 264 -12.09 -2.88 2.24
N ILE A 265 -10.79 -3.16 2.12
CA ILE A 265 -9.92 -2.49 1.16
C ILE A 265 -9.53 -3.50 0.08
N PHE A 266 -10.07 -3.29 -1.13
CA PHE A 266 -10.02 -4.27 -2.21
C PHE A 266 -10.61 -5.61 -1.73
N MET A 267 -10.09 -6.74 -2.21
CA MET A 267 -10.28 -8.05 -1.59
C MET A 267 -9.00 -8.48 -0.89
N LEU A 268 -8.36 -7.56 -0.16
CA LEU A 268 -7.08 -7.80 0.51
C LEU A 268 -7.16 -7.69 2.02
N PHE A 269 -7.91 -6.72 2.53
CA PHE A 269 -7.99 -6.44 3.96
C PHE A 269 -9.40 -6.20 4.40
N GLU A 270 -9.69 -6.64 5.62
CA GLU A 270 -10.95 -6.42 6.32
C GLU A 270 -10.67 -5.91 7.72
N GLY A 271 -11.51 -5.01 8.18
CA GLY A 271 -11.51 -4.47 9.54
C GLY A 271 -12.93 -4.38 10.05
N HIS A 272 -13.23 -5.08 11.14
CA HIS A 272 -14.42 -4.85 11.95
C HIS A 272 -13.99 -4.09 13.20
N ILE A 273 -14.46 -2.87 13.37
CA ILE A 273 -13.98 -1.93 14.38
C ILE A 273 -15.17 -1.48 15.22
N LEU A 274 -15.10 -1.67 16.54
CA LEU A 274 -16.09 -1.07 17.43
C LEU A 274 -15.92 0.45 17.42
N LEU A 275 -17.01 1.18 17.15
CA LEU A 275 -17.05 2.64 17.21
C LEU A 275 -17.64 3.13 18.53
N SER A 276 -18.73 2.55 19.03
CA SER A 276 -19.31 2.98 20.30
C SER A 276 -19.95 1.84 21.08
N ARG A 277 -19.92 1.95 22.42
CA ARG A 277 -20.67 1.11 23.36
C ARG A 277 -21.95 1.76 23.87
N ASN A 278 -22.29 2.95 23.36
CA ASN A 278 -23.46 3.70 23.80
C ASN A 278 -24.19 4.31 22.61
N PRO A 279 -24.97 3.51 21.86
CA PRO A 279 -25.72 3.98 20.71
C PRO A 279 -26.71 5.10 21.06
N ALA A 280 -27.21 5.15 22.29
CA ALA A 280 -28.13 6.21 22.76
C ALA A 280 -27.52 7.62 22.71
N ARG A 281 -26.19 7.77 22.57
CA ARG A 281 -25.53 9.05 22.29
C ARG A 281 -25.82 9.60 20.89
N TYR A 282 -26.30 8.76 19.99
CA TYR A 282 -26.52 9.06 18.58
C TYR A 282 -27.98 8.79 18.24
N PRO A 283 -28.93 9.62 18.72
CA PRO A 283 -30.36 9.38 18.52
C PRO A 283 -30.78 9.41 17.05
N ASP A 284 -30.08 10.20 16.24
CA ASP A 284 -30.30 10.34 14.80
C ASP A 284 -29.39 9.41 13.97
N PHE A 285 -28.83 8.37 14.60
CA PHE A 285 -27.95 7.43 13.92
C PHE A 285 -28.69 6.65 12.84
N GLU A 286 -28.13 6.68 11.63
CA GLU A 286 -28.58 5.87 10.51
C GLU A 286 -27.45 4.95 10.05
N GLU A 287 -27.78 3.69 9.78
CA GLU A 287 -26.85 2.75 9.20
C GLU A 287 -26.53 3.13 7.75
N LYS A 288 -25.25 3.27 7.43
CA LYS A 288 -24.77 3.69 6.11
C LYS A 288 -23.88 2.63 5.49
N PHE A 289 -23.90 2.58 4.17
CA PHE A 289 -23.00 1.81 3.34
C PHE A 289 -22.32 2.73 2.34
N LEU A 290 -21.02 2.52 2.15
CA LEU A 290 -20.15 3.24 1.25
C LEU A 290 -19.43 2.24 0.35
N GLU A 291 -19.47 2.48 -0.95
CA GLU A 291 -18.64 1.80 -1.94
C GLU A 291 -17.87 2.80 -2.79
N ILE A 292 -16.58 2.56 -2.97
CA ILE A 292 -15.70 3.32 -3.86
C ILE A 292 -15.17 2.36 -4.92
N ASP A 293 -15.57 2.56 -6.18
CA ASP A 293 -15.04 1.83 -7.34
C ASP A 293 -13.82 2.60 -7.89
N VAL A 294 -12.64 2.03 -7.67
CA VAL A 294 -11.37 2.71 -8.01
C VAL A 294 -11.13 2.80 -9.51
N LYS A 295 -11.73 1.89 -10.31
CA LYS A 295 -11.55 1.88 -11.78
C LYS A 295 -12.47 2.89 -12.43
N LYS A 296 -13.72 2.98 -11.96
CA LYS A 296 -14.69 3.97 -12.44
C LYS A 296 -14.47 5.35 -11.84
N ARG A 297 -13.65 5.45 -10.77
CA ARG A 297 -13.50 6.66 -9.95
C ARG A 297 -14.86 7.20 -9.50
N SER A 298 -15.71 6.30 -9.03
CA SER A 298 -17.05 6.62 -8.56
C SER A 298 -17.24 6.18 -7.12
N MET A 299 -18.00 6.96 -6.37
CA MET A 299 -18.38 6.67 -4.99
C MET A 299 -19.90 6.68 -4.89
N ARG A 300 -20.46 5.75 -4.12
CA ARG A 300 -21.87 5.76 -3.72
C ARG A 300 -21.99 5.56 -2.22
N GLU A 301 -22.88 6.31 -1.62
CA GLU A 301 -23.30 6.13 -0.23
C GLU A 301 -24.82 5.99 -0.20
N LEU A 302 -25.33 5.06 0.60
CA LEU A 302 -26.74 4.78 0.75
C LEU A 302 -27.04 4.16 2.13
N PRO A 303 -28.30 4.14 2.58
CA PRO A 303 -28.69 3.37 3.76
C PRO A 303 -28.26 1.90 3.65
N PHE A 304 -27.70 1.33 4.71
CA PHE A 304 -27.16 -0.04 4.67
C PHE A 304 -28.23 -1.08 4.32
N LEU A 305 -29.44 -0.94 4.90
CA LEU A 305 -30.56 -1.83 4.61
C LEU A 305 -30.96 -1.83 3.13
N GLN A 306 -30.84 -0.67 2.44
CA GLN A 306 -31.10 -0.58 1.01
C GLN A 306 -30.07 -1.38 0.21
N GLU A 307 -28.80 -1.39 0.59
CA GLU A 307 -27.77 -2.24 -0.06
C GLU A 307 -28.08 -3.72 0.13
N ILE A 308 -28.42 -4.14 1.34
CA ILE A 308 -28.78 -5.54 1.64
C ILE A 308 -29.96 -6.00 0.77
N TYR A 309 -30.98 -5.16 0.62
CA TYR A 309 -32.11 -5.46 -0.26
C TYR A 309 -31.69 -5.60 -1.73
N GLN A 310 -30.86 -4.68 -2.24
CA GLN A 310 -30.39 -4.71 -3.63
C GLN A 310 -29.57 -5.97 -3.93
N VAL A 311 -28.64 -6.34 -3.04
CA VAL A 311 -27.85 -7.56 -3.14
C VAL A 311 -28.74 -8.80 -3.09
N GLY A 312 -29.70 -8.85 -2.16
CA GLY A 312 -30.65 -9.95 -2.03
C GLY A 312 -31.52 -10.15 -3.29
N MET A 313 -31.95 -9.06 -3.93
CA MET A 313 -32.69 -9.11 -5.19
C MET A 313 -31.83 -9.55 -6.38
N ALA A 314 -30.57 -9.10 -6.45
CA ALA A 314 -29.64 -9.50 -7.50
C ALA A 314 -29.36 -11.01 -7.46
N ASN A 315 -29.12 -11.57 -6.27
CA ASN A 315 -28.84 -12.99 -6.09
C ASN A 315 -30.04 -13.90 -6.43
N LYS A 316 -31.28 -13.43 -6.23
CA LYS A 316 -32.48 -14.17 -6.65
C LYS A 316 -32.67 -14.22 -8.17
N ARG A 317 -32.08 -13.27 -8.92
CA ARG A 317 -32.16 -13.22 -10.39
C ARG A 317 -31.13 -14.12 -11.06
N THR A 318 -30.00 -14.38 -10.41
CA THR A 318 -28.93 -15.26 -10.93
C THR A 318 -29.14 -16.73 -10.59
N SER A 319 -30.07 -17.05 -9.68
CA SER A 319 -30.44 -18.43 -9.30
C SER A 319 -31.68 -18.97 -10.02
N ARG A 320 -32.15 -18.29 -11.08
CA ARG A 320 -33.21 -18.73 -12.00
C ARG A 320 -32.62 -18.90 -13.39
#